data_AF-A0A4R3KN55-F1
#
_entry.id   AF-A0A4R3KN55-F1
#
_cell.length_a   1.000
_cell.length_b   1.000
_cell.length_c   1.000
_cell.angle_alpha   90.00
_cell.angle_beta   90.00
_cell.angle_gamma   90.00
#
_symmetry.space_group_name_H-M   'P 1'
#
loop_
_entity.id
_entity.type
_entity.pdbx_description
1 polymer ?
#
loop_
_entity_poly.entity_id
_entity_poly.type
_entity_poly.pdbx_seq_one_letter_code
_entity_poly.pdbx_strand_id
1 'polypeptide(L)'
;MSNIIYFQPKEQRNSLNKMIFKLIPRNSSETYKADVAEKVLTEELYIYYLALVLVHKAYHLVPERHQVNIKKLINLGILDELAIITEYNLTNSYVTSEGEFMCNGIEFELPEGYIARLRVMDQEGNIYVEAFNGHRRRIYEFIYYKSGYRNIWQRVDDKIEKIIDY
;
A
#
# COMPACT_ATOMS: atom_id res chain seq x y z
N MET A 1 12.51 -23.63 -9.74
CA MET A 1 12.18 -22.19 -9.65
C MET A 1 13.43 -21.40 -9.98
N SER A 2 13.34 -20.43 -10.88
CA SER A 2 14.46 -19.56 -11.26
C SER A 2 14.74 -18.54 -10.15
N ASN A 3 16.01 -18.29 -9.84
CA ASN A 3 16.39 -17.23 -8.89
C ASN A 3 15.98 -15.86 -9.42
N ILE A 4 15.49 -14.98 -8.54
CA ILE A 4 15.19 -13.61 -8.91
C ILE A 4 16.50 -12.85 -9.22
N ILE A 5 16.55 -12.20 -10.38
CA ILE A 5 17.64 -11.30 -10.76
C ILE A 5 17.18 -9.87 -10.51
N TYR A 6 17.84 -9.18 -9.58
CA TYR A 6 17.59 -7.76 -9.33
C TYR A 6 18.41 -6.91 -10.30
N PHE A 7 17.74 -5.99 -11.00
CA PHE A 7 18.40 -4.95 -11.78
C PHE A 7 18.32 -3.62 -11.04
N GLN A 8 19.45 -2.90 -10.94
CA GLN A 8 19.52 -1.53 -10.42
C GLN A 8 20.14 -0.59 -11.45
N PRO A 9 19.46 0.55 -11.76
CA PRO A 9 20.03 1.66 -12.52
C PRO A 9 21.34 2.15 -11.91
N LYS A 10 22.26 2.67 -12.73
CA LYS A 10 23.59 3.10 -12.24
C LYS A 10 23.48 4.20 -11.19
N GLU A 11 22.51 5.09 -11.33
CA GLU A 11 22.25 6.24 -10.46
C GLU A 11 21.85 5.82 -9.04
N GLN A 12 21.27 4.63 -8.87
CA GLN A 12 20.80 4.13 -7.57
C GLN A 12 21.81 3.23 -6.84
N ARG A 13 23.01 3.02 -7.40
CA ARG A 13 24.04 2.11 -6.87
C ARG A 13 24.88 2.70 -5.74
N ASN A 14 24.26 3.34 -4.75
CA ASN A 14 24.94 3.76 -3.53
C ASN A 14 25.12 2.59 -2.54
N SER A 15 25.97 2.76 -1.52
CA SER A 15 26.28 1.70 -0.54
C SER A 15 25.04 1.24 0.24
N LEU A 16 24.20 2.18 0.64
CA LEU A 16 22.98 1.93 1.41
C LEU A 16 21.98 1.09 0.61
N ASN A 17 21.67 1.48 -0.62
CA ASN A 17 20.77 0.77 -1.52
C ASN A 17 21.30 -0.63 -1.82
N LYS A 18 22.61 -0.78 -2.07
CA LYS A 18 23.22 -2.11 -2.26
C LYS A 18 23.06 -3.00 -1.02
N MET A 19 23.15 -2.43 0.18
CA MET A 19 22.94 -3.16 1.42
C MET A 19 21.49 -3.65 1.53
N ILE A 20 20.52 -2.76 1.33
CA ILE A 20 19.08 -3.10 1.40
C ILE A 20 18.72 -4.17 0.36
N PHE A 21 19.20 -4.01 -0.88
CA PHE A 21 18.95 -4.97 -1.95
C PHE A 21 19.53 -6.37 -1.69
N LYS A 22 20.64 -6.48 -0.96
CA LYS A 22 21.22 -7.77 -0.59
C LYS A 22 20.33 -8.55 0.39
N LEU A 23 19.47 -7.85 1.12
CA LEU A 23 18.55 -8.41 2.09
C LEU A 23 17.26 -8.93 1.46
N ILE A 24 16.98 -8.62 0.19
CA ILE A 24 15.80 -9.16 -0.49
C ILE A 24 16.05 -10.65 -0.81
N PRO A 25 15.15 -11.56 -0.41
CA PRO A 25 15.30 -12.99 -0.71
C PRO A 25 15.13 -13.28 -2.20
N ARG A 26 16.06 -14.03 -2.79
CA ARG A 26 16.00 -14.45 -4.20
C ARG A 26 15.35 -15.81 -4.42
N ASN A 27 15.30 -16.61 -3.37
CA ASN A 27 14.67 -17.93 -3.30
C ASN A 27 14.36 -18.30 -1.84
N SER A 28 13.71 -19.43 -1.63
CA SER A 28 13.25 -19.90 -0.32
C SER A 28 14.36 -20.23 0.69
N SER A 29 15.61 -20.41 0.25
CA SER A 29 16.74 -20.60 1.17
C SER A 29 17.18 -19.28 1.83
N GLU A 30 16.74 -18.14 1.29
CA GLU A 30 17.13 -16.81 1.76
C GLU A 30 16.04 -16.11 2.58
N THR A 31 14.96 -16.81 2.94
CA THR A 31 13.81 -16.27 3.70
C THR A 31 14.22 -15.54 4.97
N TYR A 32 15.27 -16.02 5.65
CA TYR A 32 15.82 -15.42 6.88
C TYR A 32 16.30 -13.97 6.72
N LYS A 33 16.59 -13.52 5.49
CA LYS A 33 17.08 -12.15 5.25
C LYS A 33 16.04 -11.09 5.57
N ALA A 34 14.76 -11.43 5.54
CA ALA A 34 13.70 -10.52 5.97
C ALA A 34 13.78 -10.20 7.46
N ASP A 35 14.05 -11.21 8.30
CA ASP A 35 14.27 -11.02 9.73
C ASP A 35 15.55 -10.24 10.01
N VAL A 36 16.58 -10.42 9.18
CA VAL A 36 17.81 -9.61 9.26
C VAL A 36 17.51 -8.16 8.92
N ALA A 37 16.76 -7.90 7.84
CA ALA A 37 16.39 -6.55 7.42
C ALA A 37 15.67 -5.77 8.52
N GLU A 38 14.68 -6.39 9.16
CA GLU A 38 13.93 -5.77 10.26
C GLU A 38 14.83 -5.38 11.45
N LYS A 39 15.89 -6.16 11.72
CA LYS A 39 16.80 -5.91 12.86
C LYS A 39 17.84 -4.83 12.59
N VAL A 40 18.28 -4.70 11.34
CA VAL A 40 19.47 -3.88 11.00
C VAL A 40 19.11 -2.55 10.32
N LEU A 41 17.91 -2.44 9.75
CA LEU A 41 17.46 -1.22 9.10
C LEU A 41 16.71 -0.34 10.09
N THR A 42 16.79 0.99 9.89
CA THR A 42 15.88 1.92 10.55
C THR A 42 14.46 1.71 10.03
N GLU A 43 13.46 2.21 10.74
CA GLU A 43 12.04 2.06 10.37
C GLU A 43 11.76 2.53 8.94
N GLU A 44 12.24 3.71 8.56
CA GLU A 44 12.11 4.27 7.21
C GLU A 44 12.73 3.35 6.14
N LEU A 45 13.94 2.85 6.40
CA LEU A 45 14.64 1.96 5.47
C LEU A 45 14.01 0.57 5.41
N TYR A 46 13.38 0.13 6.49
CA TYR A 46 12.65 -1.12 6.53
C TYR A 46 11.34 -1.03 5.72
N ILE A 47 10.61 0.10 5.79
CA ILE A 47 9.46 0.34 4.91
C ILE A 47 9.90 0.33 3.44
N TYR A 48 11.03 0.99 3.12
CA TYR A 48 11.61 0.95 1.78
C TYR A 48 12.00 -0.47 1.35
N TYR A 49 12.58 -1.28 2.25
CA TYR A 49 12.84 -2.69 2.02
C TYR A 49 11.56 -3.48 1.69
N LEU A 50 10.48 -3.29 2.44
CA LEU A 50 9.20 -3.96 2.19
C LEU A 50 8.58 -3.57 0.84
N ALA A 51 8.73 -2.30 0.44
CA ALA A 51 8.37 -1.85 -0.91
C ALA A 51 9.19 -2.58 -1.99
N LEU A 52 10.50 -2.73 -1.80
CA LEU A 52 11.37 -3.45 -2.74
C LEU A 52 11.06 -4.95 -2.82
N VAL A 53 10.60 -5.57 -1.73
CA VAL A 53 10.11 -6.95 -1.74
C VAL A 53 8.96 -7.12 -2.74
N LEU A 54 8.04 -6.15 -2.81
CA LEU A 54 6.96 -6.15 -3.80
C LEU A 54 7.50 -5.94 -5.21
N VAL A 55 8.28 -4.87 -5.43
CA VAL A 55 8.82 -4.50 -6.75
C VAL A 55 9.60 -5.64 -7.39
N HIS A 56 10.37 -6.38 -6.60
CA HIS A 56 11.19 -7.47 -7.08
C HIS A 56 10.52 -8.84 -7.07
N LYS A 57 9.20 -8.88 -6.91
CA LYS A 57 8.42 -10.11 -6.89
C LYS A 57 8.95 -11.15 -5.87
N ALA A 58 9.33 -10.69 -4.68
CA ALA A 58 9.82 -11.53 -3.58
C ALA A 58 8.81 -11.73 -2.43
N TYR A 59 7.55 -11.29 -2.58
CA TYR A 59 6.53 -11.35 -1.52
C TYR A 59 6.33 -12.75 -0.93
N HIS A 60 6.25 -13.78 -1.78
CA HIS A 60 6.07 -15.17 -1.31
C HIS A 60 7.34 -15.78 -0.69
N LEU A 61 8.48 -15.09 -0.76
CA LEU A 61 9.75 -15.55 -0.22
C LEU A 61 10.04 -15.00 1.18
N VAL A 62 9.26 -14.02 1.65
CA VAL A 62 9.41 -13.51 3.02
C VAL A 62 8.48 -14.27 3.98
N PRO A 63 8.84 -14.41 5.28
CA PRO A 63 7.98 -15.02 6.27
C PRO A 63 6.60 -14.35 6.36
N GLU A 64 5.59 -15.10 6.78
CA GLU A 64 4.19 -14.65 6.92
C GLU A 64 4.06 -13.35 7.72
N ARG A 65 4.83 -13.20 8.79
CA ARG A 65 4.88 -11.96 9.59
C ARG A 65 5.20 -10.71 8.76
N HIS A 66 6.15 -10.80 7.82
CA HIS A 66 6.49 -9.69 6.93
C HIS A 66 5.43 -9.48 5.85
N GLN A 67 4.80 -10.55 5.38
CA GLN A 67 3.65 -10.47 4.48
C GLN A 67 2.48 -9.71 5.13
N VAL A 68 2.22 -9.99 6.41
CA VAL A 68 1.23 -9.26 7.22
C VAL A 68 1.60 -7.78 7.36
N ASN A 69 2.87 -7.45 7.61
CA ASN A 69 3.32 -6.05 7.68
C ASN A 69 3.13 -5.32 6.35
N ILE A 70 3.48 -5.96 5.23
CA ILE A 70 3.23 -5.43 3.88
C ILE A 70 1.72 -5.18 3.69
N LYS A 71 0.88 -6.16 4.04
CA LYS A 71 -0.58 -6.03 3.92
C LYS A 71 -1.12 -4.89 4.79
N LYS A 72 -0.59 -4.67 6.00
CA LYS A 72 -0.96 -3.53 6.86
C LYS A 72 -0.60 -2.20 6.20
N LEU A 73 0.61 -2.07 5.65
CA LEU A 73 1.02 -0.85 4.96
C LEU A 73 0.17 -0.58 3.72
N ILE A 74 -0.22 -1.62 2.98
CA ILE A 74 -1.20 -1.50 1.89
C ILE A 74 -2.55 -1.05 2.44
N ASN A 75 -3.08 -1.68 3.50
CA ASN A 75 -4.36 -1.27 4.07
C ASN A 75 -4.35 0.18 4.60
N LEU A 76 -3.19 0.70 5.01
CA LEU A 76 -3.00 2.11 5.41
C LEU A 76 -2.80 3.07 4.22
N GLY A 77 -2.82 2.57 2.98
CA GLY A 77 -2.63 3.37 1.77
C GLY A 77 -1.18 3.70 1.45
N ILE A 78 -0.21 3.23 2.25
CA ILE A 78 1.22 3.57 2.12
C ILE A 78 1.86 2.88 0.91
N LEU A 79 1.45 1.64 0.62
CA LEU A 79 2.00 0.82 -0.49
C LEU A 79 0.92 0.48 -1.54
N ASP A 80 -0.14 1.27 -1.63
CA ASP A 80 -1.30 1.01 -2.50
C ASP A 80 -0.92 0.85 -3.97
N GLU A 81 -0.14 1.79 -4.50
CA GLU A 81 0.26 1.77 -5.90
C GLU A 81 1.13 0.55 -6.25
N LEU A 82 2.02 0.17 -5.32
CA LEU A 82 2.85 -1.02 -5.48
C LEU A 82 2.03 -2.31 -5.44
N ALA A 83 0.96 -2.37 -4.63
CA ALA A 83 0.08 -3.52 -4.57
C ALA A 83 -0.63 -3.81 -5.92
N ILE A 84 -0.84 -2.77 -6.73
CA ILE A 84 -1.43 -2.87 -8.07
C ILE A 84 -0.38 -3.31 -9.09
N ILE A 85 0.73 -2.56 -9.19
CA ILE A 85 1.74 -2.73 -10.25
C ILE A 85 2.42 -4.11 -10.17
N THR A 86 2.49 -4.68 -8.97
CA THR A 86 3.20 -5.94 -8.73
C THR A 86 2.34 -7.19 -8.92
N GLU A 87 1.04 -7.03 -9.25
CA GLU A 87 0.09 -8.09 -9.60
C GLU A 87 -0.10 -9.17 -8.51
N TYR A 88 0.23 -8.86 -7.26
CA TYR A 88 0.08 -9.80 -6.15
C TYR A 88 -1.36 -9.93 -5.63
N ASN A 89 -2.32 -9.20 -6.22
CA ASN A 89 -3.71 -9.13 -5.78
C ASN A 89 -3.84 -8.83 -4.27
N LEU A 90 -2.94 -8.00 -3.74
CA LEU A 90 -2.88 -7.67 -2.32
C LEU A 90 -3.92 -6.65 -1.91
N THR A 91 -4.61 -6.02 -2.85
CA THR A 91 -5.78 -5.19 -2.58
C THR A 91 -6.70 -5.19 -3.79
N ASN A 92 -7.99 -4.98 -3.55
CA ASN A 92 -9.00 -4.76 -4.57
C ASN A 92 -9.48 -3.30 -4.59
N SER A 93 -8.98 -2.43 -3.73
CA SER A 93 -9.33 -1.01 -3.71
C SER A 93 -8.08 -0.17 -3.50
N TYR A 94 -7.99 1.04 -4.06
CA TYR A 94 -6.79 1.88 -3.97
C TYR A 94 -7.08 3.29 -4.48
N VAL A 95 -6.17 4.22 -4.19
CA VAL A 95 -6.13 5.54 -4.83
C VAL A 95 -4.96 5.63 -5.80
N THR A 96 -5.20 6.11 -7.02
CA THR A 96 -4.15 6.32 -8.03
C THR A 96 -3.38 7.60 -7.77
N SER A 97 -2.19 7.72 -8.38
CA SER A 97 -1.40 8.95 -8.35
C SER A 97 -2.11 10.14 -9.01
N GLU A 98 -3.05 9.88 -9.92
CA GLU A 98 -3.93 10.87 -10.56
C GLU A 98 -5.13 11.28 -9.67
N GLY A 99 -5.33 10.62 -8.53
CA GLY A 99 -6.36 10.95 -7.54
C GLY A 99 -7.71 10.27 -7.77
N GLU A 100 -7.72 9.15 -8.51
CA GLU A 100 -8.90 8.34 -8.73
C GLU A 100 -9.01 7.29 -7.62
N PHE A 101 -10.22 7.05 -7.11
CA PHE A 101 -10.47 5.92 -6.21
C PHE A 101 -11.03 4.73 -6.99
N MET A 102 -10.29 3.62 -6.95
CA MET A 102 -10.65 2.37 -7.61
C MET A 102 -11.11 1.35 -6.58
N CYS A 103 -12.17 0.60 -6.88
CA CYS A 103 -12.59 -0.57 -6.11
C CYS A 103 -13.13 -1.67 -7.03
N ASN A 104 -12.61 -2.89 -6.89
CA ASN A 104 -12.87 -4.04 -7.75
C ASN A 104 -12.68 -3.74 -9.25
N GLY A 105 -11.69 -2.92 -9.60
CA GLY A 105 -11.41 -2.52 -10.99
C GLY A 105 -12.39 -1.51 -11.57
N ILE A 106 -13.26 -0.91 -10.75
CA ILE A 106 -14.21 0.13 -11.13
C ILE A 106 -13.80 1.42 -10.43
N GLU A 107 -13.80 2.53 -11.18
CA GLU A 107 -13.60 3.86 -10.62
C GLU A 107 -14.88 4.37 -9.95
N PHE A 108 -14.74 5.00 -8.80
CA PHE A 108 -15.84 5.65 -8.09
C PHE A 108 -15.53 7.11 -7.82
N GLU A 109 -16.27 7.99 -8.49
CA GLU A 109 -16.19 9.43 -8.28
C GLU A 109 -16.66 9.81 -6.87
N LEU A 110 -15.92 10.71 -6.22
CA LEU A 110 -16.30 11.31 -4.95
C LEU A 110 -17.32 12.45 -5.16
N PRO A 111 -18.19 12.74 -4.17
CA PRO A 111 -19.18 13.80 -4.29
C PRO A 111 -18.53 15.19 -4.43
N GLU A 112 -19.26 16.14 -5.01
CA GLU A 112 -18.94 17.58 -4.98
C GLU A 112 -17.54 17.94 -5.56
N GLY A 113 -17.02 17.15 -6.50
CA GLY A 113 -15.73 17.42 -7.15
C GLY A 113 -14.51 17.23 -6.25
N TYR A 114 -14.64 16.45 -5.18
CA TYR A 114 -13.51 16.05 -4.35
C TYR A 114 -12.62 15.05 -5.10
N ILE A 115 -11.30 15.17 -4.91
CA ILE A 115 -10.31 14.26 -5.53
C ILE A 115 -9.74 13.37 -4.43
N ALA A 116 -9.65 12.07 -4.67
CA ALA A 116 -9.12 11.12 -3.71
C ALA A 116 -7.62 11.36 -3.48
N ARG A 117 -7.16 11.17 -2.24
CA ARG A 117 -5.76 11.34 -1.86
C ARG A 117 -5.17 10.11 -1.19
N LEU A 118 -5.96 9.45 -0.35
CA LEU A 118 -5.51 8.29 0.39
C LEU A 118 -6.69 7.36 0.66
N ARG A 119 -6.46 6.05 0.55
CA ARG A 119 -7.40 5.02 0.99
C ARG A 119 -6.87 4.29 2.22
N VAL A 120 -7.68 4.21 3.25
CA VAL A 120 -7.42 3.42 4.45
C VAL A 120 -8.50 2.35 4.61
N MET A 121 -8.10 1.16 5.00
CA MET A 121 -8.99 0.06 5.35
C MET A 121 -8.81 -0.28 6.83
N ASP A 122 -9.90 -0.31 7.58
CA ASP A 122 -9.86 -0.69 8.99
C ASP A 122 -9.80 -2.22 9.18
N GLN A 123 -9.83 -2.66 10.44
CA GLN A 123 -9.77 -4.08 10.80
C GLN A 123 -11.04 -4.86 10.41
N GLU A 124 -12.17 -4.16 10.26
CA GLU A 124 -13.45 -4.75 9.87
C GLU A 124 -13.60 -4.82 8.35
N GLY A 125 -12.67 -4.20 7.60
CA GLY A 125 -12.67 -4.15 6.15
C GLY A 125 -13.43 -2.95 5.58
N ASN A 126 -13.83 -1.98 6.42
CA ASN A 126 -14.45 -0.75 5.96
C ASN A 126 -13.40 0.12 5.28
N ILE A 127 -13.80 0.77 4.18
CA ILE A 127 -12.91 1.57 3.35
C ILE A 127 -13.21 3.05 3.59
N TYR A 128 -12.18 3.80 3.95
CA TYR A 128 -12.22 5.24 4.12
C TYR A 128 -11.31 5.89 3.09
N VAL A 129 -11.81 6.95 2.46
CA VAL A 129 -11.09 7.73 1.46
C VAL A 129 -10.97 9.15 1.95
N GLU A 130 -9.74 9.59 2.16
CA GLU A 130 -9.42 11.00 2.31
C GLU A 130 -9.48 11.66 0.94
N ALA A 131 -10.16 12.80 0.88
CA ALA A 131 -10.31 13.57 -0.33
C ALA A 131 -10.12 15.07 -0.11
N PHE A 132 -9.70 15.77 -1.16
CA PHE A 132 -9.44 17.20 -1.14
C PHE A 132 -9.98 17.87 -2.40
N ASN A 133 -10.65 19.00 -2.26
CA ASN A 133 -11.23 19.76 -3.39
C ASN A 133 -10.50 21.08 -3.68
N GLY A 134 -9.28 21.28 -3.16
CA GLY A 134 -8.55 22.54 -3.26
C GLY A 134 -8.76 23.49 -2.07
N HIS A 135 -9.86 23.34 -1.33
CA HIS A 135 -10.20 24.21 -0.21
C HIS A 135 -10.37 23.48 1.12
N ARG A 136 -10.94 22.27 1.09
CA ARG A 136 -11.28 21.50 2.27
C ARG A 136 -10.89 20.05 2.10
N ARG A 137 -10.37 19.47 3.17
CA ARG A 137 -10.20 18.02 3.36
C ARG A 137 -11.51 17.44 3.87
N ARG A 138 -11.87 16.25 3.39
CA ARG A 138 -12.95 15.42 3.95
C ARG A 138 -12.56 13.95 3.95
N ILE A 139 -13.18 13.17 4.81
CA ILE A 139 -13.09 11.73 4.83
C ILE A 139 -14.46 11.15 4.53
N TYR A 140 -14.49 10.23 3.58
CA TYR A 140 -15.68 9.51 3.17
C TYR A 140 -15.51 8.03 3.43
N GLU A 141 -16.49 7.40 4.05
CA GLU A 141 -16.64 5.95 4.08
C GLU A 141 -17.29 5.51 2.77
N PHE A 142 -16.68 4.51 2.12
CA PHE A 142 -17.14 3.95 0.87
C PHE A 142 -18.12 2.79 1.13
N ILE A 143 -19.39 2.99 0.76
CA ILE A 143 -20.44 1.98 0.91
C ILE A 143 -20.83 1.48 -0.49
N TYR A 144 -20.41 0.26 -0.81
CA TYR A 144 -20.70 -0.38 -2.10
C TYR A 144 -22.06 -1.08 -2.09
N TYR A 145 -23.02 -0.63 -2.91
CA TYR A 145 -24.32 -1.28 -3.06
C TYR A 145 -24.40 -2.03 -4.40
N LYS A 146 -24.44 -3.38 -4.33
CA LYS A 146 -24.45 -4.27 -5.52
C LYS A 146 -25.71 -4.20 -6.39
N SER A 147 -26.77 -3.53 -5.94
CA SER A 147 -28.03 -3.41 -6.68
C SER A 147 -28.09 -2.05 -7.37
N GLY A 148 -27.68 -1.99 -8.64
CA GLY A 148 -27.90 -0.85 -9.53
C GLY A 148 -26.73 0.12 -9.74
N TYR A 149 -25.47 -0.27 -9.45
CA TYR A 149 -24.25 0.55 -9.68
C TYR A 149 -24.21 1.90 -8.96
N ARG A 150 -24.98 2.07 -7.87
CA ARG A 150 -24.94 3.29 -7.06
C ARG A 150 -24.05 3.06 -5.84
N ASN A 151 -22.91 3.73 -5.81
CA ASN A 151 -22.13 3.93 -4.58
C ASN A 151 -22.81 4.97 -3.70
N ILE A 152 -22.74 4.75 -2.39
CA ILE A 152 -23.08 5.78 -1.40
C ILE A 152 -21.78 6.14 -0.70
N TRP A 153 -21.46 7.42 -0.72
CA TRP A 153 -20.39 7.97 0.10
C TRP A 153 -21.01 8.53 1.36
N GLN A 154 -20.59 8.01 2.52
CA GLN A 154 -20.97 8.57 3.80
C GLN A 154 -19.84 9.46 4.30
N ARG A 155 -20.11 10.75 4.50
CA ARG A 155 -19.15 11.66 5.13
C ARG A 155 -19.00 11.29 6.60
N VAL A 156 -17.76 11.18 7.09
CA VAL A 156 -17.47 10.68 8.45
C VAL A 156 -16.71 11.68 9.33
N ASP A 157 -16.54 12.93 8.87
CA ASP A 157 -15.67 13.94 9.49
C ASP A 157 -15.87 14.14 11.01
N ASP A 158 -17.04 13.85 11.57
CA ASP A 158 -17.32 14.01 13.01
C ASP A 158 -16.89 12.79 13.88
N LYS A 159 -16.53 11.65 13.28
CA LYS A 159 -16.13 10.42 14.02
C LYS A 159 -14.61 10.22 14.07
N ILE A 160 -13.85 10.80 13.15
CA ILE A 160 -12.42 10.48 12.94
C ILE A 160 -11.45 11.46 13.63
N GLU A 161 -11.92 12.60 14.14
CA GLU A 161 -11.09 13.51 14.97
C GLU A 161 -10.44 12.80 16.18
N LYS A 162 -10.94 11.63 16.60
CA LYS A 162 -10.37 10.83 17.70
C LYS A 162 -9.26 9.84 17.30
N ILE A 163 -8.98 9.65 16.01
CA ILE A 163 -8.04 8.61 15.54
C ILE A 163 -6.67 9.19 15.14
N ILE A 164 -6.57 10.51 14.97
CA ILE A 164 -5.31 11.19 14.66
C ILE A 164 -5.12 12.38 15.60
N ASP A 165 -4.76 12.08 16.85
CA ASP A 165 -4.02 13.03 17.69
C ASP A 165 -2.53 12.69 17.54
N TYR A 166 -1.73 13.70 17.18
CA TYR A 166 -0.26 13.61 17.04
C TYR A 166 0.43 13.38 18.38
#